data_AF-A0A4U1MJT6-F1
#
_entry.id   AF-A0A4U1MJT6-F1
#
_cell.length_a   1.000
_cell.length_b   1.000
_cell.length_c   1.000
_cell.angle_alpha   90.00
_cell.angle_beta   90.00
_cell.angle_gamma   90.00
#
_symmetry.space_group_name_H-M   'P 1'
#
loop_
_entity.id
_entity.type
_entity.pdbx_description
1 polymer ?
#
loop_
_entity_poly.entity_id
_entity_poly.type
_entity_poly.pdbx_seq_one_letter_code
_entity_poly.pdbx_strand_id
1 'polypeptide(L)'
;MSFKYSIGFIIGSLIQAGIVMLAESSGFSKLGANLTLMQFITHILAGQVAGYILLFLTRKLKILQQLNVFLIGAIWGAIIWAIVIPLNASQGKVILPWQAGISTVIISLFAFITFGVISFFTIKHYGYETKTSKE
;
A
#
# COMPACT_ATOMS: atom_id res chain seq x y z
N MET A 1 1.76 -19.45 4.59
CA MET A 1 1.65 -18.16 3.88
C MET A 1 1.53 -18.49 2.40
N SER A 2 0.49 -18.06 1.67
CA SER A 2 0.40 -18.40 0.23
C SER A 2 1.23 -17.42 -0.60
N PHE A 3 2.17 -17.98 -1.37
CA PHE A 3 3.12 -17.27 -2.22
C PHE A 3 2.44 -16.31 -3.22
N LYS A 4 1.23 -16.67 -3.69
CA LYS A 4 0.42 -15.85 -4.59
C LYS A 4 0.06 -14.48 -3.98
N TYR A 5 -0.29 -14.43 -2.70
CA TYR A 5 -0.58 -13.16 -2.02
C TYR A 5 0.68 -12.32 -1.84
N SER A 6 1.80 -12.94 -1.46
CA SER A 6 3.08 -12.23 -1.32
C SER A 6 3.47 -11.52 -2.61
N ILE A 7 3.37 -12.20 -3.76
CA ILE A 7 3.68 -11.60 -5.07
C ILE A 7 2.82 -10.35 -5.32
N GLY A 8 1.50 -10.45 -5.13
CA GLY A 8 0.62 -9.30 -5.34
C GLY A 8 0.94 -8.12 -4.41
N PHE A 9 1.30 -8.40 -3.15
CA PHE A 9 1.74 -7.36 -2.21
C PHE A 9 3.09 -6.76 -2.61
N ILE A 10 4.05 -7.56 -3.09
CA ILE A 10 5.34 -7.07 -3.61
C ILE A 10 5.07 -6.13 -4.80
N ILE A 11 4.25 -6.56 -5.77
CA ILE A 11 3.88 -5.75 -6.93
C ILE A 11 3.24 -4.44 -6.49
N GLY A 12 2.30 -4.48 -5.56
CA GLY A 12 1.68 -3.28 -5.00
C GLY A 12 2.70 -2.32 -4.39
N SER A 13 3.66 -2.84 -3.61
CA SER A 13 4.70 -2.03 -2.99
C SER A 13 5.68 -1.44 -4.01
N LEU A 14 6.04 -2.20 -5.06
CA LEU A 14 6.87 -1.72 -6.15
C LEU A 14 6.19 -0.59 -6.92
N ILE A 15 4.91 -0.74 -7.25
CA ILE A 15 4.13 0.29 -7.94
C ILE A 15 4.01 1.53 -7.05
N GLN A 16 3.70 1.38 -5.77
CA GLN A 16 3.66 2.50 -4.83
C GLN A 16 4.99 3.25 -4.76
N ALA A 17 6.12 2.53 -4.61
CA ALA A 17 7.44 3.15 -4.61
C ALA A 17 7.73 3.88 -5.93
N GLY A 18 7.39 3.25 -7.06
CA GLY A 18 7.55 3.83 -8.38
C GLY A 18 6.77 5.14 -8.55
N ILE A 19 5.51 5.20 -8.10
CA ILE A 19 4.70 6.43 -8.14
C ILE A 19 5.38 7.56 -7.35
N VAL A 20 5.86 7.28 -6.13
CA VAL A 20 6.53 8.28 -5.30
C VAL A 20 7.83 8.74 -5.96
N MET A 21 8.67 7.82 -6.41
CA MET A 21 9.96 8.14 -7.05
C MET A 21 9.79 8.98 -8.31
N LEU A 22 8.85 8.62 -9.18
CA LEU A 22 8.58 9.34 -10.42
C LEU A 22 8.07 10.77 -10.14
N ALA A 23 7.24 10.93 -9.11
CA ALA A 23 6.73 12.24 -8.74
C ALA A 23 7.80 13.13 -8.12
N GLU A 24 8.71 12.56 -7.32
CA GLU A 24 9.89 13.25 -6.78
C GLU A 24 10.85 13.66 -7.91
N SER A 25 11.18 12.74 -8.82
CA SER A 25 12.10 13.04 -9.93
C SER A 25 11.54 14.07 -10.91
N SER A 26 10.21 14.17 -11.02
CA SER A 26 9.52 15.15 -11.86
C SER A 26 9.26 16.48 -11.14
N GLY A 27 9.60 16.60 -9.85
CA GLY A 27 9.39 17.79 -9.04
C GLY A 27 7.94 18.06 -8.62
N PHE A 28 7.01 17.13 -8.90
CA PHE A 28 5.61 17.24 -8.46
C PHE A 28 5.42 16.93 -6.97
N SER A 29 6.34 16.16 -6.40
CA SER A 29 6.40 15.86 -4.97
C SER A 29 7.70 16.38 -4.36
N LYS A 30 7.65 16.66 -3.05
CA LYS A 30 8.80 17.04 -2.22
C LYS A 30 8.75 16.28 -0.89
N LEU A 31 8.39 15.00 -0.93
CA LEU A 31 8.36 14.14 0.26
C LEU A 31 9.77 13.96 0.84
N GLY A 32 10.81 14.14 0.01
CA GLY A 32 12.20 13.91 0.37
C GLY A 32 12.51 12.41 0.47
N ALA A 33 11.74 11.57 -0.23
CA ALA A 33 11.89 10.12 -0.17
C ALA A 33 13.18 9.67 -0.84
N ASN A 34 14.25 9.53 -0.07
CA ASN A 34 15.45 8.82 -0.51
C ASN A 34 15.25 7.33 -0.29
N LEU A 35 15.30 6.54 -1.37
CA LEU A 35 15.25 5.08 -1.31
C LEU A 35 16.65 4.52 -1.43
N THR A 36 17.39 4.50 -0.33
CA THR A 36 18.56 3.62 -0.22
C THR A 36 18.11 2.16 -0.36
N LEU A 37 19.03 1.25 -0.70
CA LEU A 37 18.70 -0.19 -0.82
C LEU A 37 18.02 -0.72 0.45
N MET A 38 18.51 -0.31 1.64
CA MET A 38 17.93 -0.74 2.91
C MET A 38 16.52 -0.18 3.11
N GLN A 39 16.28 1.10 2.79
CA GLN A 39 14.94 1.68 2.86
C GLN A 39 13.98 0.98 1.89
N PHE A 40 14.45 0.65 0.68
CA PHE A 40 13.67 -0.09 -0.30
C PHE A 40 13.29 -1.49 0.19
N ILE A 41 14.23 -2.24 0.77
CA ILE A 41 13.93 -3.54 1.38
C ILE A 41 12.90 -3.39 2.50
N THR A 42 13.08 -2.42 3.40
CA THR A 42 12.11 -2.19 4.48
C THR A 42 10.73 -1.77 3.97
N HIS A 43 10.66 -1.03 2.87
CA HIS A 43 9.41 -0.64 2.20
C HIS A 43 8.67 -1.88 1.67
N ILE A 44 9.37 -2.78 0.99
CA ILE A 44 8.78 -4.04 0.51
C ILE A 44 8.28 -4.89 1.69
N LEU A 45 9.08 -5.01 2.76
CA LEU A 45 8.69 -5.76 3.95
C LEU A 45 7.47 -5.13 4.68
N ALA A 46 7.43 -3.81 4.81
CA ALA A 46 6.29 -3.10 5.38
C ALA A 46 5.02 -3.32 4.55
N GLY A 47 5.15 -3.32 3.23
CA GLY A 47 4.08 -3.65 2.31
C GLY A 47 3.58 -5.09 2.45
N GLN A 48 4.47 -6.06 2.66
CA GLN A 48 4.06 -7.43 3.00
C GLN A 48 3.23 -7.44 4.28
N VAL A 49 3.72 -6.83 5.36
CA VAL A 49 3.02 -6.79 6.65
C VAL A 49 1.63 -6.17 6.50
N ALA A 50 1.53 -5.02 5.84
CA ALA A 50 0.25 -4.36 5.59
C ALA A 50 -0.71 -5.24 4.76
N GLY A 51 -0.23 -5.86 3.69
CA GLY A 51 -1.04 -6.77 2.86
C GLY A 51 -1.57 -7.98 3.65
N TYR A 52 -0.74 -8.55 4.53
CA TYR A 52 -1.14 -9.68 5.36
C TYR A 52 -2.11 -9.29 6.48
N ILE A 53 -2.00 -8.09 7.05
CA ILE A 53 -3.01 -7.57 7.97
C ILE A 53 -4.36 -7.44 7.24
N LEU A 54 -4.38 -6.87 6.04
CA LEU A 54 -5.61 -6.78 5.25
C LEU A 54 -6.20 -8.15 4.92
N LEU A 55 -5.37 -9.13 4.56
CA LEU A 55 -5.81 -10.52 4.34
C LEU A 55 -6.43 -11.12 5.60
N PHE A 56 -5.81 -10.93 6.76
CA PHE A 56 -6.34 -11.40 8.04
C PHE A 56 -7.71 -10.78 8.34
N LEU A 57 -7.84 -9.45 8.21
CA LEU A 57 -9.10 -8.74 8.40
C LEU A 57 -10.19 -9.22 7.44
N THR A 58 -9.85 -9.38 6.15
CA THR A 58 -10.78 -9.86 5.10
C THR A 58 -11.29 -11.27 5.39
N ARG A 59 -10.44 -12.13 5.97
CA ARG A 59 -10.84 -13.49 6.36
C ARG A 59 -11.76 -13.50 7.59
N LYS A 60 -11.54 -12.61 8.54
CA LYS A 60 -12.34 -12.51 9.78
C LYS A 60 -13.67 -11.80 9.55
N LEU A 61 -13.70 -10.79 8.70
CA LEU A 61 -14.86 -9.93 8.46
C LEU A 61 -15.46 -10.27 7.09
N LYS A 62 -16.46 -11.17 7.07
CA LYS A 62 -17.13 -11.61 5.82
C LYS A 62 -17.67 -10.45 4.99
N ILE A 63 -18.10 -9.36 5.63
CA ILE A 63 -18.59 -8.17 4.95
C ILE A 63 -17.57 -7.56 3.98
N LEU A 64 -16.27 -7.59 4.34
CA LEU A 64 -15.22 -7.04 3.48
C LEU A 64 -15.15 -7.80 2.15
N GLN A 65 -15.39 -9.11 2.16
CA GLN A 65 -15.33 -9.93 0.94
C GLN A 65 -16.39 -9.50 -0.08
N GLN A 66 -17.56 -9.02 0.36
CA GLN A 66 -18.67 -8.65 -0.52
C GLN A 66 -18.51 -7.24 -1.10
N LEU A 67 -17.67 -6.40 -0.51
CA LEU A 67 -17.54 -4.99 -0.89
C LEU A 67 -16.65 -4.78 -2.13
N ASN A 68 -16.78 -3.58 -2.70
CA ASN A 68 -16.06 -3.15 -3.90
C ASN A 68 -14.54 -3.09 -3.65
N VAL A 69 -13.76 -3.54 -4.63
CA VAL A 69 -12.29 -3.59 -4.54
C VAL A 69 -11.68 -2.22 -4.30
N PHE A 70 -12.13 -1.22 -5.06
CA PHE A 70 -11.62 0.14 -4.98
C PHE A 70 -11.97 0.80 -3.64
N LEU A 71 -13.17 0.54 -3.11
CA LEU A 71 -13.60 1.11 -1.83
C LEU A 71 -12.72 0.63 -0.67
N ILE A 72 -12.61 -0.70 -0.49
CA ILE A 72 -11.80 -1.26 0.60
C ILE A 72 -10.32 -0.99 0.39
N GLY A 73 -9.85 -1.09 -0.85
CA GLY A 73 -8.47 -0.78 -1.20
C GLY A 73 -8.10 0.68 -0.89
N ALA A 74 -8.96 1.64 -1.24
CA ALA A 74 -8.72 3.05 -0.96
C ALA A 74 -8.74 3.37 0.53
N ILE A 75 -9.72 2.83 1.28
CA ILE A 75 -9.78 2.99 2.74
C ILE A 75 -8.53 2.40 3.39
N TRP A 76 -8.13 1.19 2.99
CA TRP A 76 -6.94 0.55 3.53
C TRP A 76 -5.68 1.34 3.21
N GLY A 77 -5.51 1.77 1.96
CA GLY A 77 -4.39 2.62 1.54
C GLY A 77 -4.31 3.91 2.34
N ALA A 78 -5.44 4.60 2.53
CA ALA A 78 -5.50 5.83 3.32
C ALA A 78 -5.14 5.60 4.80
N ILE A 79 -5.58 4.50 5.40
CA ILE A 79 -5.21 4.12 6.78
C ILE A 79 -3.70 3.90 6.87
N ILE A 80 -3.12 3.12 5.96
CA ILE A 80 -1.68 2.85 5.96
C ILE A 80 -0.88 4.14 5.71
N TRP A 81 -1.34 5.01 4.81
CA TRP A 81 -0.74 6.34 4.60
C TRP A 81 -0.74 7.17 5.88
N ALA A 82 -1.88 7.27 6.56
CA ALA A 82 -2.04 8.05 7.79
C ALA A 82 -1.19 7.53 8.96
N ILE A 83 -0.76 6.27 8.93
CA ILE A 83 0.12 5.67 9.94
C ILE A 83 1.59 5.79 9.52
N VAL A 84 1.92 5.34 8.31
CA VAL A 84 3.31 5.15 7.87
C VAL A 84 4.00 6.49 7.58
N ILE A 85 3.27 7.47 7.05
CA ILE A 85 3.86 8.78 6.74
C ILE A 85 4.32 9.51 8.02
N PRO A 86 3.48 9.71 9.05
CA PRO A 86 3.93 10.32 10.29
C PRO A 86 5.08 9.58 10.97
N LEU A 87 5.05 8.24 10.95
CA LEU A 87 6.12 7.42 11.54
C LEU A 87 7.46 7.57 10.82
N ASN A 88 7.46 7.71 9.49
CA ASN A 88 8.70 7.97 8.75
C ASN A 88 9.16 9.42 8.92
N ALA A 89 8.22 10.37 9.02
CA ALA A 89 8.55 11.77 9.25
C ALA A 89 9.16 12.01 10.64
N SER A 90 8.65 11.36 11.68
CA SER A 90 9.24 11.43 13.03
C SER A 90 10.65 10.83 13.12
N GLN A 91 11.00 9.94 12.18
CA GLN A 91 12.35 9.39 12.03
C GLN A 91 13.24 10.23 11.09
N GLY A 92 12.76 11.39 10.63
CA GLY A 92 13.50 12.26 9.70
C GLY A 92 13.71 11.68 8.30
N LYS A 93 12.98 10.61 7.94
CA LYS A 93 13.13 9.94 6.64
C LYS A 93 12.41 10.64 5.51
N VAL A 94 11.34 11.36 5.83
CA VAL A 94 10.50 12.10 4.89
C VAL A 94 10.00 13.38 5.55
N ILE A 95 9.61 14.36 4.76
CA ILE A 95 8.87 15.55 5.21
C ILE A 95 7.39 15.20 5.23
N LEU A 96 6.63 15.75 6.19
CA LEU A 96 5.18 15.56 6.21
C LEU A 96 4.56 16.12 4.93
N PRO A 97 3.69 15.36 4.22
CA PRO A 97 3.14 15.79 2.94
C PRO A 97 2.44 17.14 2.98
N TRP A 98 1.71 17.43 4.07
CA TRP A 98 1.02 18.71 4.26
C TRP A 98 1.96 19.89 4.55
N GLN A 99 3.22 19.64 4.91
CA GLN A 99 4.26 20.66 4.99
C GLN A 99 4.98 20.82 3.64
N ALA A 100 5.10 19.73 2.88
CA ALA A 100 5.75 19.70 1.57
C ALA A 100 4.88 20.25 0.42
N GLY A 101 3.57 20.39 0.64
CA GLY A 101 2.62 20.99 -0.29
C GLY A 101 1.49 20.05 -0.72
N ILE A 102 0.40 20.62 -1.24
CA ILE A 102 -0.83 19.88 -1.60
C ILE A 102 -0.56 18.78 -2.63
N SER A 103 0.31 19.03 -3.61
CA SER A 103 0.66 18.02 -4.62
C SER A 103 1.29 16.78 -4.00
N THR A 104 2.15 16.95 -3.00
CA THR A 104 2.78 15.86 -2.23
C THR A 104 1.74 15.07 -1.43
N VAL A 105 0.74 15.74 -0.84
CA VAL A 105 -0.39 15.04 -0.18
C VAL A 105 -1.13 14.17 -1.18
N ILE A 106 -1.54 14.73 -2.33
CA ILE A 106 -2.33 14.02 -3.33
C ILE A 106 -1.56 12.82 -3.89
N ILE A 107 -0.31 13.01 -4.29
CA ILE A 107 0.52 11.96 -4.89
C ILE A 107 0.82 10.85 -3.89
N SER A 108 1.22 11.21 -2.66
CA SER A 108 1.53 10.20 -1.64
C SER A 108 0.28 9.42 -1.26
N LEU A 109 -0.86 10.09 -1.06
CA LEU A 109 -2.12 9.41 -0.79
C LEU A 109 -2.52 8.48 -1.95
N PHE A 110 -2.40 8.96 -3.19
CA PHE A 110 -2.66 8.16 -4.39
C PHE A 110 -1.80 6.91 -4.44
N ALA A 111 -0.49 7.03 -4.20
CA ALA A 111 0.43 5.88 -4.19
C ALA A 111 0.01 4.80 -3.18
N PHE A 112 -0.40 5.20 -1.97
CA PHE A 112 -0.85 4.27 -0.94
C PHE A 112 -2.24 3.69 -1.26
N ILE A 113 -3.15 4.46 -1.84
CA ILE A 113 -4.44 3.97 -2.36
C ILE A 113 -4.18 2.90 -3.43
N THR A 114 -3.27 3.14 -4.37
CA THR A 114 -2.90 2.16 -5.41
C THR A 114 -2.41 0.86 -4.79
N PHE A 115 -1.51 0.93 -3.78
CA PHE A 115 -1.09 -0.24 -3.03
C PHE A 115 -2.27 -0.99 -2.38
N GLY A 116 -3.17 -0.26 -1.72
CA GLY A 116 -4.33 -0.84 -1.05
C GLY A 116 -5.29 -1.54 -2.03
N VAL A 117 -5.55 -0.93 -3.20
CA VAL A 117 -6.35 -1.51 -4.28
C VAL A 117 -5.73 -2.80 -4.81
N ILE A 118 -4.43 -2.79 -5.13
CA ILE A 118 -3.73 -3.99 -5.62
C ILE A 118 -3.73 -5.09 -4.57
N SER A 119 -3.50 -4.75 -3.31
CA SER A 119 -3.50 -5.70 -2.20
C SER A 119 -4.86 -6.36 -2.04
N PHE A 120 -5.93 -5.56 -2.01
CA PHE A 120 -7.28 -6.09 -1.84
C PHE A 120 -7.78 -6.86 -3.07
N PHE A 121 -7.43 -6.39 -4.27
CA PHE A 121 -7.67 -7.12 -5.52
C PHE A 121 -7.02 -8.51 -5.48
N THR A 122 -5.73 -8.58 -5.12
CA THR A 122 -4.98 -9.84 -4.95
C THR A 122 -5.68 -10.76 -3.96
N ILE A 123 -6.16 -10.21 -2.84
CA ILE A 123 -6.89 -10.97 -1.82
C ILE A 123 -8.19 -11.55 -2.37
N LYS A 124 -9.00 -10.75 -3.07
CA LYS A 124 -10.25 -11.23 -3.67
C LYS A 124 -9.95 -12.28 -4.73
N HIS A 125 -9.09 -11.98 -5.70
CA HIS A 125 -8.79 -12.87 -6.82
C HIS A 125 -8.38 -14.28 -6.36
N TYR A 126 -7.39 -14.39 -5.46
CA TYR A 126 -6.93 -15.70 -4.97
C TYR A 126 -7.74 -16.26 -3.79
N GLY A 127 -8.52 -15.43 -3.11
CA GLY A 127 -9.41 -15.83 -2.03
C GLY A 127 -10.69 -16.51 -2.52
N TYR A 128 -11.13 -16.22 -3.75
CA TYR A 128 -12.28 -16.90 -4.37
C TYR A 128 -11.89 -18.22 -5.05
N GLU A 129 -10.71 -18.33 -5.66
CA GLU A 129 -10.22 -19.59 -6.25
C GLU A 129 -10.24 -20.76 -5.26
N THR A 130 -10.04 -20.49 -3.97
CA THR A 130 -10.02 -21.53 -2.94
C THR A 130 -11.40 -21.93 -2.42
N LYS A 131 -12.45 -21.12 -2.65
CA LYS A 131 -13.83 -21.49 -2.30
C LYS A 131 -14.45 -22.38 -3.36
N THR A 132 -14.22 -22.11 -4.64
CA THR A 132 -14.75 -22.92 -5.75
C THR A 132 -14.10 -24.29 -5.89
N SER A 133 -12.91 -24.51 -5.33
CA SER A 133 -12.26 -25.84 -5.30
C SER A 133 -12.77 -26.77 -4.20
N LYS A 134 -13.68 -26.30 -3.34
CA LYS A 134 -14.21 -27.03 -2.19
C LYS A 134 -15.74 -27.25 -2.25
N GLU A 135 -16.35 -26.90 -3.37
CA GLU A 135 -17.72 -27.26 -3.74
C GLU A 135 -17.66 -28.32 -4.83
#